data_AF-A0A9W7F768-F1
#
_entry.id   AF-A0A9W7F768-F1
#
_cell.length_a   1.000
_cell.length_b   1.000
_cell.length_c   1.000
_cell.angle_alpha   90.00
_cell.angle_beta   90.00
_cell.angle_gamma   90.00
#
_symmetry.space_group_name_H-M   'P 1'
#
loop_
_entity.id
_entity.type
_entity.pdbx_description
1 polymer ?
#
loop_
_entity_poly.entity_id
_entity_poly.type
_entity_poly.pdbx_seq_one_letter_code
_entity_poly.pdbx_strand_id
1 'polypeptide(L)'
;MSSSLTVPLGSDVEGGHVTVANVSVDSIDSNDNDEQDDGTWPRKDSFGHHIYASVSTSPNPPRPLSPPLSHFHRYLCCLSSHYIGKMPVLLSSSSGHPIIVVGSWWPFCFFVTFGLILLITTLLTVFLIIPYAPVWLIVPYYSLVVVVVGSLVGTSCRNPGLIKKRVTINTNEPDNVNKEKWIFNDRCKSYRPRGALYCPQNDIIVEEYDHFCPWTGTSIGKNNMTAFKVFVVSVNFLCYATVGVAVYLVVAVRHSM
;
A
#
# COMPACT_ATOMS: atom_id res chain seq x y z
N MET A 1 29.28 25.15 52.72
CA MET A 1 30.25 24.26 52.05
C MET A 1 29.43 23.39 51.12
N SER A 2 29.34 23.71 49.83
CA SER A 2 30.34 23.37 48.78
C SER A 2 30.44 21.84 48.59
N SER A 3 30.34 21.29 47.37
CA SER A 3 30.89 21.86 46.13
C SER A 3 30.06 21.58 44.87
N SER A 4 29.93 22.59 44.03
CA SER A 4 29.59 22.48 42.60
C SER A 4 30.80 22.01 41.78
N LEU A 5 30.55 21.35 40.65
CA LEU A 5 31.58 21.13 39.63
C LEU A 5 31.00 21.43 38.25
N THR A 6 31.22 22.67 37.79
CA THR A 6 30.89 23.15 36.45
C THR A 6 32.18 23.35 35.66
N VAL A 7 32.19 22.94 34.40
CA VAL A 7 33.14 23.39 33.38
C VAL A 7 32.33 23.94 32.20
N PRO A 8 32.61 25.14 31.69
CA PRO A 8 31.72 25.84 30.76
C PRO A 8 32.06 25.60 29.28
N LEU A 9 31.11 25.94 28.42
CA LEU A 9 31.36 26.45 27.07
C LEU A 9 30.58 27.77 26.91
N GLY A 10 31.23 28.80 26.35
CA GLY A 10 30.63 30.12 26.06
C GLY A 10 29.47 30.01 25.07
N SER A 11 28.51 30.95 25.04
CA SER A 11 28.69 32.38 24.71
C SER A 11 29.18 32.54 23.25
N ASP A 12 28.51 33.26 22.34
CA ASP A 12 27.32 34.14 22.38
C ASP A 12 26.50 33.95 21.07
N VAL A 13 25.31 34.50 20.78
CA VAL A 13 24.54 35.68 21.29
C VAL A 13 23.03 35.33 21.32
N GLU A 14 22.23 36.02 22.15
CA GLU A 14 20.77 35.87 22.26
C GLU A 14 19.95 36.60 21.18
N GLY A 15 18.70 36.16 20.93
CA GLY A 15 17.75 36.93 20.12
C GLY A 15 16.48 36.21 19.64
N GLY A 16 15.66 35.63 20.52
CA GLY A 16 14.34 35.09 20.11
C GLY A 16 13.70 34.11 21.09
N HIS A 17 12.77 34.59 21.91
CA HIS A 17 12.00 33.77 22.86
C HIS A 17 10.97 32.89 22.12
N VAL A 18 10.98 31.57 22.37
CA VAL A 18 9.87 30.67 22.00
C VAL A 18 9.37 29.98 23.26
N THR A 19 8.18 30.38 23.72
CA THR A 19 7.58 29.85 24.95
C THR A 19 6.78 28.58 24.63
N VAL A 20 7.11 27.47 25.28
CA VAL A 20 6.31 26.23 25.22
C VAL A 20 5.06 26.42 26.07
N ALA A 21 3.88 26.39 25.44
CA ALA A 21 2.62 26.50 26.14
C ALA A 21 2.23 25.15 26.79
N ASN A 22 2.25 25.11 28.13
CA ASN A 22 1.52 24.09 28.88
C ASN A 22 0.01 24.34 28.70
N VAL A 23 -0.75 23.33 28.28
CA VAL A 23 -2.21 23.40 28.24
C VAL A 23 -2.76 23.05 29.62
N SER A 24 -3.31 24.03 30.31
CA SER A 24 -4.14 23.84 31.50
C SER A 24 -5.48 23.21 31.11
N VAL A 25 -6.00 22.33 31.96
CA VAL A 25 -7.34 21.76 31.83
C VAL A 25 -8.30 22.67 32.59
N ASP A 26 -8.86 23.65 31.90
CA ASP A 26 -9.91 24.50 32.45
C ASP A 26 -11.29 23.90 32.20
N SER A 27 -12.14 23.93 33.22
CA SER A 27 -13.48 23.34 33.25
C SER A 27 -14.45 24.08 32.33
N ILE A 28 -15.20 23.33 31.51
CA ILE A 28 -16.31 23.85 30.70
C ILE A 28 -17.63 23.45 31.37
N ASP A 29 -18.53 24.42 31.54
CA ASP A 29 -19.82 24.28 32.23
C ASP A 29 -20.82 23.33 31.53
N SER A 30 -21.71 22.76 32.35
CA SER A 30 -22.75 21.82 31.92
C SER A 30 -24.03 22.50 31.41
N ASN A 31 -24.42 22.22 30.17
CA ASN A 31 -25.78 21.84 29.75
C ASN A 31 -25.87 21.73 28.21
N ASP A 32 -26.08 20.51 27.69
CA ASP A 32 -27.33 20.12 27.01
C ASP A 32 -27.17 18.75 26.31
N ASN A 33 -27.90 17.75 26.81
CA ASN A 33 -28.14 16.43 26.20
C ASN A 33 -26.90 15.60 25.80
N ASP A 34 -26.28 14.97 26.80
CA ASP A 34 -25.18 14.00 26.63
C ASP A 34 -25.60 12.75 25.82
N GLU A 35 -25.35 12.76 24.51
CA GLU A 35 -25.02 11.52 23.81
C GLU A 35 -23.57 11.18 24.19
N GLN A 36 -23.41 10.15 25.02
CA GLN A 36 -22.18 9.89 25.77
C GLN A 36 -21.00 9.48 24.88
N ASP A 37 -20.21 10.46 24.42
CA ASP A 37 -18.94 10.25 23.70
C ASP A 37 -17.91 9.60 24.64
N ASP A 38 -17.86 8.27 24.60
CA ASP A 38 -16.93 7.45 25.38
C ASP A 38 -15.47 7.56 24.87
N GLY A 39 -15.20 8.43 23.88
CA GLY A 39 -13.91 8.62 23.24
C GLY A 39 -13.48 7.43 22.38
N THR A 40 -14.33 6.40 22.23
CA THR A 40 -14.03 5.23 21.40
C THR A 40 -14.43 5.47 19.96
N TRP A 41 -13.43 5.57 19.10
CA TRP A 41 -13.69 5.70 17.66
C TRP A 41 -14.44 4.47 17.15
N PRO A 42 -15.50 4.64 16.34
CA PRO A 42 -16.33 3.54 15.89
C PRO A 42 -15.49 2.52 15.10
N ARG A 43 -15.56 1.25 15.49
CA ARG A 43 -14.76 0.16 14.87
C ARG A 43 -15.20 -0.19 13.44
N LYS A 44 -16.37 0.32 13.03
CA LYS A 44 -16.95 0.17 11.70
C LYS A 44 -17.61 1.49 11.25
N ASP A 45 -17.71 1.71 9.94
CA ASP A 45 -18.49 2.80 9.37
C ASP A 45 -20.01 2.51 9.40
N SER A 46 -20.82 3.47 8.97
CA SER A 46 -22.29 3.35 8.84
C SER A 46 -22.76 2.26 7.87
N PHE A 47 -21.86 1.71 7.05
CA PHE A 47 -22.12 0.63 6.10
C PHE A 47 -21.57 -0.73 6.60
N GLY A 48 -20.99 -0.77 7.80
CA GLY A 48 -20.45 -1.99 8.42
C GLY A 48 -19.01 -2.35 8.01
N HIS A 49 -18.29 -1.53 7.24
CA HIS A 49 -16.89 -1.74 6.90
C HIS A 49 -15.96 -1.39 8.06
N HIS A 50 -14.82 -2.07 8.20
CA HIS A 50 -13.83 -1.70 9.22
C HIS A 50 -13.13 -0.39 8.88
N ILE A 51 -12.95 0.48 9.88
CA ILE A 51 -12.18 1.73 9.73
C ILE A 51 -10.68 1.43 9.83
N TYR A 52 -9.92 1.87 8.83
CA TYR A 52 -8.46 1.65 8.73
C TYR A 52 -7.66 2.93 8.98
N ALA A 53 -6.45 2.76 9.54
CA ALA A 53 -5.53 3.83 9.89
C ALA A 53 -4.99 4.52 8.63
N SER A 54 -5.67 5.59 8.24
CA SER A 54 -5.42 6.38 7.04
C SER A 54 -5.50 7.87 7.35
N VAL A 55 -4.95 8.72 6.48
CA VAL A 55 -5.22 10.16 6.52
C VAL A 55 -6.67 10.31 6.09
N SER A 56 -7.54 10.60 7.05
CA SER A 56 -8.99 10.69 6.84
C SER A 56 -9.29 11.69 5.71
N THR A 57 -9.68 11.16 4.55
CA THR A 57 -10.70 11.84 3.78
C THR A 57 -11.99 11.77 4.60
N SER A 58 -12.65 12.93 4.73
CA SER A 58 -14.05 13.04 5.16
C SER A 58 -14.93 12.02 4.41
N PRO A 59 -16.14 11.66 4.89
CA PRO A 59 -17.12 10.92 4.09
C PRO A 59 -17.47 11.57 2.74
N ASN A 60 -17.06 12.82 2.50
CA ASN A 60 -17.11 13.47 1.20
C ASN A 60 -15.98 12.97 0.25
N PRO A 61 -16.26 12.84 -1.07
CA PRO A 61 -15.27 12.37 -2.04
C PRO A 61 -13.98 13.21 -2.02
N PRO A 62 -12.81 12.61 -2.35
CA PRO A 62 -11.52 13.27 -2.20
C PRO A 62 -11.47 14.60 -2.95
N ARG A 63 -10.99 15.64 -2.27
CA ARG A 63 -10.66 16.94 -2.86
C ARG A 63 -9.77 16.67 -4.08
N PRO A 64 -10.08 17.21 -5.28
CA PRO A 64 -9.47 16.74 -6.52
C PRO A 64 -7.95 16.87 -6.46
N LEU A 65 -7.25 15.75 -6.68
CA LEU A 65 -5.83 15.78 -6.99
C LEU A 65 -5.59 16.62 -8.26
N SER A 66 -4.37 17.13 -8.39
CA SER A 66 -3.92 17.95 -9.51
C SER A 66 -4.37 17.40 -10.89
N PRO A 67 -4.64 18.27 -11.87
CA PRO A 67 -5.54 17.99 -12.99
C PRO A 67 -5.39 16.65 -13.75
N PRO A 68 -4.18 16.13 -14.09
CA PRO A 68 -4.07 14.94 -14.94
C PRO A 68 -4.57 13.65 -14.28
N LEU A 69 -4.71 13.58 -12.95
CA LEU A 69 -5.15 12.38 -12.23
C LEU A 69 -6.66 12.32 -11.96
N SER A 70 -7.40 13.38 -12.29
CA SER A 70 -8.84 13.49 -11.99
C SER A 70 -9.74 12.66 -12.91
N HIS A 71 -9.39 12.55 -14.19
CA HIS A 71 -10.20 11.82 -15.19
C HIS A 71 -10.16 10.30 -14.98
N PHE A 72 -9.02 9.73 -14.57
CA PHE A 72 -8.92 8.29 -14.34
C PHE A 72 -9.71 7.83 -13.10
N HIS A 73 -9.79 8.69 -12.07
CA HIS A 73 -10.62 8.44 -10.89
C HIS A 73 -12.09 8.23 -11.24
N ARG A 74 -12.64 8.95 -12.22
CA ARG A 74 -14.04 8.81 -12.64
C ARG A 74 -14.37 7.41 -13.20
N TYR A 75 -13.44 6.76 -13.89
CA TYR A 75 -13.66 5.40 -14.42
C TYR A 75 -13.62 4.33 -13.33
N LEU A 76 -12.75 4.49 -12.31
CA LEU A 76 -12.72 3.58 -11.15
C LEU A 76 -13.85 3.88 -10.13
N CYS A 77 -14.47 5.05 -10.18
CA CYS A 77 -15.55 5.46 -9.28
C CYS A 77 -16.78 4.54 -9.35
N CYS A 78 -17.06 3.90 -10.49
CA CYS A 78 -18.17 2.96 -10.63
C CYS A 78 -17.84 1.51 -10.20
N LEU A 79 -16.56 1.23 -9.93
CA LEU A 79 -16.04 -0.10 -9.57
C LEU A 79 -15.52 -0.17 -8.12
N SER A 80 -15.43 0.96 -7.43
CA SER A 80 -14.97 1.05 -6.05
C SER A 80 -16.15 1.20 -5.09
N SER A 81 -16.21 0.32 -4.09
CA SER A 81 -17.21 0.38 -3.02
C SER A 81 -16.95 1.56 -2.08
N HIS A 82 -15.68 1.74 -1.70
CA HIS A 82 -15.21 2.82 -0.84
C HIS A 82 -13.69 2.97 -0.99
N TYR A 83 -13.09 3.92 -0.26
CA TYR A 83 -11.66 4.21 -0.28
C TYR A 83 -11.04 4.07 1.10
N ILE A 84 -9.78 3.64 1.15
CA ILE A 84 -8.95 3.60 2.36
C ILE A 84 -7.69 4.42 2.08
N GLY A 85 -7.60 5.62 2.63
CA GLY A 85 -6.63 6.62 2.15
C GLY A 85 -6.86 6.91 0.67
N LYS A 86 -5.82 6.79 -0.16
CA LYS A 86 -5.90 6.89 -1.63
C LYS A 86 -6.11 5.55 -2.35
N MET A 87 -6.43 4.46 -1.63
CA MET A 87 -6.63 3.13 -2.23
C MET A 87 -8.12 2.83 -2.45
N PRO A 88 -8.57 2.61 -3.71
CA PRO A 88 -9.91 2.09 -3.98
C PRO A 88 -10.06 0.64 -3.49
N VAL A 89 -11.14 0.36 -2.77
CA VAL A 89 -11.57 -1.00 -2.41
C VAL A 89 -12.58 -1.47 -3.45
N LEU A 90 -12.24 -2.52 -4.19
CA LEU A 90 -13.07 -3.07 -5.26
C LEU A 90 -14.02 -4.15 -4.74
N LEU A 91 -13.59 -4.98 -3.78
CA LEU A 91 -14.44 -5.98 -3.13
C LEU A 91 -14.19 -6.04 -1.62
N SER A 92 -15.29 -6.17 -0.88
CA SER A 92 -15.33 -6.31 0.58
C SER A 92 -16.01 -7.63 0.97
N SER A 93 -15.55 -8.25 2.06
CA SER A 93 -16.25 -9.33 2.74
C SER A 93 -17.51 -8.81 3.44
N SER A 94 -18.51 -9.68 3.64
CA SER A 94 -19.68 -9.41 4.51
C SER A 94 -19.29 -8.98 5.93
N SER A 95 -18.10 -9.36 6.40
CA SER A 95 -17.52 -8.91 7.66
C SER A 95 -17.07 -7.45 7.68
N GLY A 96 -16.99 -6.78 6.53
CA GLY A 96 -16.43 -5.43 6.38
C GLY A 96 -14.90 -5.40 6.17
N HIS A 97 -14.29 -6.55 5.87
CA HIS A 97 -12.86 -6.66 5.54
C HIS A 97 -12.61 -6.50 4.02
N PRO A 98 -11.64 -5.67 3.60
CA PRO A 98 -11.36 -5.46 2.18
C PRO A 98 -10.58 -6.64 1.60
N ILE A 99 -11.13 -7.25 0.55
CA ILE A 99 -10.59 -8.45 -0.14
C ILE A 99 -9.71 -8.00 -1.31
N ILE A 100 -10.30 -7.26 -2.25
CA ILE A 100 -9.60 -6.70 -3.40
C ILE A 100 -9.43 -5.20 -3.19
N VAL A 101 -8.18 -4.76 -3.12
CA VAL A 101 -7.79 -3.37 -2.96
C VAL A 101 -6.68 -3.07 -3.93
N VAL A 102 -6.78 -1.97 -4.65
CA VAL A 102 -5.74 -1.51 -5.57
C VAL A 102 -5.05 -0.27 -5.01
N GLY A 103 -3.76 -0.10 -5.29
CA GLY A 103 -3.04 1.09 -4.87
C GLY A 103 -3.34 2.31 -5.72
N SER A 104 -2.97 3.49 -5.22
CA SER A 104 -3.21 4.77 -5.90
C SER A 104 -2.56 4.89 -7.29
N TRP A 105 -1.55 4.07 -7.60
CA TRP A 105 -0.84 4.03 -8.89
C TRP A 105 -1.15 2.75 -9.69
N TRP A 106 -2.20 2.01 -9.34
CA TRP A 106 -2.62 0.84 -10.12
C TRP A 106 -2.82 1.10 -11.63
N PRO A 107 -3.29 2.27 -12.10
CA PRO A 107 -3.34 2.57 -13.53
C PRO A 107 -1.97 2.52 -14.22
N PHE A 108 -0.90 2.97 -13.54
CA PHE A 108 0.47 2.86 -14.05
C PHE A 108 0.89 1.39 -14.17
N CYS A 109 0.63 0.58 -13.14
CA CYS A 109 0.87 -0.87 -13.19
C CYS A 109 0.12 -1.54 -14.35
N PHE A 110 -1.14 -1.17 -14.57
CA PHE A 110 -1.97 -1.72 -15.64
C PHE A 110 -1.46 -1.37 -17.05
N PHE A 111 -1.24 -0.10 -17.37
CA PHE A 111 -0.80 0.27 -18.72
C PHE A 111 0.69 0.03 -18.98
N VAL A 112 1.54 0.11 -17.96
CA VAL A 112 2.99 -0.04 -18.11
C VAL A 112 3.40 -1.48 -17.84
N THR A 113 3.20 -2.01 -16.62
CA THR A 113 3.73 -3.32 -16.23
C THR A 113 3.00 -4.47 -16.90
N PHE A 114 1.66 -4.54 -16.80
CA PHE A 114 0.88 -5.54 -17.53
C PHE A 114 0.97 -5.30 -19.04
N GLY A 115 0.93 -4.04 -19.49
CA GLY A 115 1.10 -3.67 -20.90
C GLY A 115 2.41 -4.21 -21.50
N LEU A 116 3.56 -4.02 -20.85
CA LEU A 116 4.85 -4.53 -21.30
C LEU A 116 4.89 -6.06 -21.33
N ILE A 117 4.44 -6.73 -20.26
CA ILE A 117 4.45 -8.20 -20.19
C ILE A 117 3.58 -8.81 -21.30
N LEU A 118 2.37 -8.30 -21.48
CA LEU A 118 1.43 -8.80 -22.49
C LEU A 118 1.89 -8.45 -23.91
N LEU A 119 2.32 -7.21 -24.18
CA LEU A 119 2.77 -6.77 -25.50
C LEU A 119 4.00 -7.56 -25.96
N ILE A 120 5.04 -7.67 -25.13
CA ILE A 120 6.27 -8.41 -25.47
C ILE A 120 5.94 -9.89 -25.69
N THR A 121 5.09 -10.48 -24.83
CA THR A 121 4.61 -11.85 -25.00
C THR A 121 3.89 -12.01 -26.35
N THR A 122 2.89 -11.18 -26.66
CA THR A 122 2.13 -11.24 -27.92
C THR A 122 3.01 -11.06 -29.15
N LEU A 123 3.98 -10.14 -29.12
CA LEU A 123 4.91 -9.94 -30.23
C LEU A 123 5.79 -11.19 -30.44
N LEU A 124 6.37 -11.75 -29.37
CA LEU A 124 7.13 -13.00 -29.44
C LEU A 124 6.25 -14.17 -29.93
N THR A 125 5.02 -14.25 -29.44
CA THR A 125 4.02 -15.25 -29.83
C THR A 125 3.77 -15.22 -31.34
N VAL A 126 3.41 -14.06 -31.89
CA VAL A 126 2.99 -13.91 -33.28
C VAL A 126 4.15 -14.05 -34.25
N PHE A 127 5.30 -13.43 -33.95
CA PHE A 127 6.41 -13.36 -34.89
C PHE A 127 7.39 -14.54 -34.82
N LEU A 128 7.54 -15.20 -33.67
CA LEU A 128 8.50 -16.30 -33.51
C LEU A 128 7.86 -17.62 -33.05
N ILE A 129 6.99 -17.62 -32.04
CA ILE A 129 6.50 -18.89 -31.45
C ILE A 129 5.53 -19.60 -32.38
N ILE A 130 4.47 -18.93 -32.87
CA ILE A 130 3.50 -19.54 -33.79
C ILE A 130 4.14 -20.11 -35.08
N PRO A 131 5.03 -19.38 -35.79
CA PRO A 131 5.62 -19.90 -37.01
C PRO A 131 6.72 -20.96 -36.81
N TYR A 132 7.45 -20.95 -35.68
CA TYR A 132 8.70 -21.71 -35.57
C TYR A 132 8.91 -22.54 -34.29
N ALA A 133 8.11 -22.33 -33.22
CA ALA A 133 8.35 -23.03 -31.96
C ALA A 133 7.70 -24.43 -31.90
N PRO A 134 8.43 -25.45 -31.41
CA PRO A 134 7.84 -26.75 -31.14
C PRO A 134 6.95 -26.70 -29.88
N VAL A 135 5.92 -27.56 -29.83
CA VAL A 135 4.91 -27.60 -28.76
C VAL A 135 5.51 -27.76 -27.35
N TRP A 136 6.63 -28.49 -27.21
CA TRP A 136 7.30 -28.68 -25.93
C TRP A 136 7.88 -27.37 -25.35
N LEU A 137 8.15 -26.36 -26.17
CA LEU A 137 8.64 -25.04 -25.74
C LEU A 137 7.48 -24.10 -25.35
N ILE A 138 6.32 -24.27 -26.01
CA ILE A 138 5.10 -23.49 -25.81
C ILE A 138 4.58 -23.65 -24.36
N VAL A 139 4.35 -24.89 -23.93
CA VAL A 139 3.74 -25.20 -22.61
C VAL A 139 4.49 -24.56 -21.43
N PRO A 140 5.81 -24.75 -21.24
CA PRO A 140 6.53 -24.16 -20.11
C PRO A 140 6.60 -22.63 -20.20
N TYR A 141 6.74 -22.05 -21.40
CA TYR A 141 6.79 -20.60 -21.59
C TYR A 141 5.48 -19.93 -21.15
N TYR A 142 4.32 -20.39 -21.63
CA TYR A 142 3.03 -19.82 -21.20
C TYR A 142 2.68 -20.14 -19.75
N SER A 143 3.10 -21.30 -19.22
CA SER A 143 2.97 -21.58 -17.79
C SER A 143 3.70 -20.53 -16.94
N LEU A 144 4.92 -20.14 -17.35
CA LEU A 144 5.68 -19.08 -16.68
C LEU A 144 5.01 -17.70 -16.83
N VAL A 145 4.48 -17.36 -18.01
CA VAL A 145 3.69 -16.12 -18.21
C VAL A 145 2.48 -16.08 -17.26
N VAL A 146 1.74 -17.18 -17.11
CA VAL A 146 0.59 -17.28 -16.19
C VAL A 146 1.03 -17.08 -14.73
N VAL A 147 2.18 -17.63 -14.32
CA VAL A 147 2.74 -17.41 -12.97
C VAL A 147 3.13 -15.94 -12.75
N VAL A 148 3.76 -15.28 -13.73
CA VAL A 148 4.12 -13.85 -13.65
C VAL A 148 2.86 -12.98 -13.55
N VAL A 149 1.88 -13.18 -14.42
CA VAL A 149 0.63 -12.41 -14.43
C VAL A 149 -0.16 -12.65 -13.14
N GLY A 150 -0.31 -13.90 -12.71
CA GLY A 150 -1.04 -14.26 -11.49
C GLY A 150 -0.39 -13.71 -10.22
N SER A 151 0.95 -13.74 -10.12
CA SER A 151 1.67 -13.16 -8.98
C SER A 151 1.68 -11.63 -9.00
N LEU A 152 1.72 -10.99 -10.17
CA LEU A 152 1.54 -9.54 -10.31
C LEU A 152 0.14 -9.09 -9.87
N VAL A 153 -0.92 -9.80 -10.27
CA VAL A 153 -2.30 -9.57 -9.78
C VAL A 153 -2.36 -9.77 -8.26
N GLY A 154 -1.80 -10.87 -7.75
CA GLY A 154 -1.76 -11.18 -6.31
C GLY A 154 -0.98 -10.17 -5.47
N THR A 155 -0.07 -9.42 -6.08
CA THR A 155 0.65 -8.30 -5.44
C THR A 155 -0.13 -6.99 -5.53
N SER A 156 -0.64 -6.67 -6.73
CA SER A 156 -1.19 -5.35 -7.09
C SER A 156 -2.62 -5.12 -6.60
N CYS A 157 -3.39 -6.21 -6.43
CA CYS A 157 -4.83 -6.18 -6.16
C CYS A 157 -5.20 -6.73 -4.77
N ARG A 158 -4.22 -6.90 -3.87
CA ARG A 158 -4.39 -7.47 -2.53
C ARG A 158 -4.13 -6.43 -1.44
N ASN A 159 -4.87 -6.54 -0.34
CA ASN A 159 -4.57 -5.80 0.89
C ASN A 159 -3.09 -6.00 1.30
N PRO A 160 -2.26 -4.94 1.38
CA PRO A 160 -0.82 -5.06 1.66
C PRO A 160 -0.49 -5.31 3.14
N GLY A 161 -1.45 -5.11 4.05
CA GLY A 161 -1.21 -5.11 5.50
C GLY A 161 -1.90 -3.94 6.20
N LEU A 162 -3.13 -3.59 5.82
CA LEU A 162 -3.86 -2.43 6.36
C LEU A 162 -4.15 -2.59 7.86
N ILE A 163 -3.66 -1.66 8.68
CA ILE A 163 -3.90 -1.62 10.12
C ILE A 163 -5.26 -0.95 10.42
N LYS A 164 -6.10 -1.56 11.28
CA LYS A 164 -7.36 -0.94 11.76
C LYS A 164 -7.07 0.34 12.56
N LYS A 165 -7.89 1.38 12.44
CA LYS A 165 -7.71 2.64 13.17
C LYS A 165 -7.85 2.40 14.68
N ARG A 166 -6.91 2.93 15.48
CA ARG A 166 -6.94 2.90 16.96
C ARG A 166 -6.55 4.28 17.48
N VAL A 167 -7.46 4.97 18.17
CA VAL A 167 -7.19 6.31 18.73
C VAL A 167 -6.85 6.24 20.21
N THR A 168 -7.25 5.17 20.90
CA THR A 168 -6.84 4.80 22.26
C THR A 168 -6.22 3.40 22.27
N ILE A 169 -5.42 3.09 23.30
CA ILE A 169 -4.84 1.75 23.51
C ILE A 169 -5.50 1.12 24.75
N ASN A 170 -6.44 0.22 24.54
CA ASN A 170 -7.11 -0.49 25.64
C ASN A 170 -6.23 -1.65 26.11
N THR A 171 -5.61 -1.51 27.27
CA THR A 171 -4.67 -2.49 27.86
C THR A 171 -5.28 -3.84 28.24
N ASN A 172 -6.61 -3.96 28.13
CA ASN A 172 -7.40 -5.10 28.61
C ASN A 172 -7.84 -6.02 27.45
N GLU A 173 -7.51 -5.68 26.21
CA GLU A 173 -7.73 -6.52 25.02
C GLU A 173 -6.58 -7.55 24.91
N PRO A 174 -6.85 -8.85 24.66
CA PRO A 174 -5.82 -9.90 24.67
C PRO A 174 -4.72 -9.70 23.61
N ASP A 175 -5.02 -9.03 22.51
CA ASP A 175 -4.05 -8.66 21.47
C ASP A 175 -3.03 -7.59 21.95
N ASN A 176 -3.31 -6.90 23.07
CA ASN A 176 -2.50 -5.78 23.60
C ASN A 176 -1.62 -6.17 24.79
N VAL A 177 -1.46 -7.47 25.10
CA VAL A 177 -0.66 -7.96 26.25
C VAL A 177 0.81 -7.52 26.20
N ASN A 178 1.38 -7.34 24.99
CA ASN A 178 2.68 -6.68 24.80
C ASN A 178 2.53 -5.15 24.64
N LYS A 179 2.28 -4.45 25.75
CA LYS A 179 2.02 -2.99 25.79
C LYS A 179 3.13 -2.12 25.19
N GLU A 180 4.39 -2.59 25.18
CA GLU A 180 5.58 -1.76 24.94
C GLU A 180 5.85 -1.33 23.48
N LYS A 181 5.03 -1.74 22.50
CA LYS A 181 5.32 -1.52 21.08
C LYS A 181 4.29 -0.74 20.27
N TRP A 182 3.37 0.00 20.89
CA TRP A 182 2.51 0.94 20.15
C TRP A 182 3.11 2.35 20.09
N ILE A 183 3.09 2.97 18.91
CA ILE A 183 3.56 4.35 18.66
C ILE A 183 2.45 5.11 17.95
N PHE A 184 2.17 6.35 18.37
CA PHE A 184 1.20 7.20 17.69
C PHE A 184 1.73 7.68 16.33
N ASN A 185 0.85 7.83 15.34
CA ASN A 185 1.18 8.41 14.05
C ASN A 185 0.35 9.68 13.83
N ASP A 186 1.03 10.83 13.79
CA ASP A 186 0.37 12.14 13.66
C ASP A 186 -0.34 12.40 12.34
N ARG A 187 0.00 11.66 11.27
CA ARG A 187 -0.61 11.83 9.94
C ARG A 187 -1.97 11.13 9.87
N CYS A 188 -2.04 9.87 10.30
CA CYS A 188 -3.29 9.09 10.30
C CYS A 188 -4.11 9.25 11.60
N LYS A 189 -3.61 9.99 12.59
CA LYS A 189 -4.19 10.14 13.95
C LYS A 189 -4.60 8.78 14.52
N SER A 190 -3.65 7.84 14.53
CA SER A 190 -3.84 6.46 14.95
C SER A 190 -2.57 5.89 15.55
N TYR A 191 -2.71 5.07 16.57
CA TYR A 191 -1.65 4.18 17.05
C TYR A 191 -1.37 3.07 16.04
N ARG A 192 -0.10 2.67 15.96
CA ARG A 192 0.43 1.56 15.13
C ARG A 192 1.46 0.72 15.91
N PRO A 193 1.64 -0.57 15.61
CA PRO A 193 2.70 -1.36 16.21
C PRO A 193 4.09 -0.99 15.65
N ARG A 194 5.16 -1.14 16.43
CA ARG A 194 6.55 -0.97 15.96
C ARG A 194 6.85 -2.02 14.88
N GLY A 195 6.99 -1.56 13.64
CA GLY A 195 7.18 -2.39 12.44
C GLY A 195 6.16 -2.06 11.34
N ALA A 196 4.98 -1.55 11.70
CA ALA A 196 4.10 -0.91 10.74
C ALA A 196 4.59 0.51 10.44
N LEU A 197 4.52 0.98 9.19
CA LEU A 197 4.93 2.34 8.79
C LEU A 197 3.85 2.99 7.92
N TYR A 198 3.93 4.32 7.79
CA TYR A 198 3.02 5.11 6.97
C TYR A 198 3.55 5.24 5.54
N CYS A 199 2.68 5.00 4.56
CA CYS A 199 2.94 5.17 3.12
C CYS A 199 2.33 6.50 2.63
N PRO A 200 3.14 7.52 2.27
CA PRO A 200 2.65 8.82 1.79
C PRO A 200 1.87 8.76 0.47
N GLN A 201 2.21 7.82 -0.41
CA GLN A 201 1.56 7.69 -1.71
C GLN A 201 0.10 7.24 -1.52
N ASN A 202 -0.12 6.22 -0.70
CA ASN A 202 -1.44 5.65 -0.44
C ASN A 202 -2.19 6.24 0.78
N ASP A 203 -1.58 7.10 1.58
CA ASP A 203 -2.15 7.69 2.82
C ASP A 203 -2.65 6.69 3.86
N ILE A 204 -1.89 5.62 4.07
CA ILE A 204 -2.25 4.49 4.96
C ILE A 204 -1.08 4.08 5.85
N ILE A 205 -1.39 3.37 6.95
CA ILE A 205 -0.41 2.58 7.71
C ILE A 205 -0.45 1.13 7.25
N VAL A 206 0.72 0.58 6.91
CA VAL A 206 0.93 -0.80 6.45
C VAL A 206 1.78 -1.55 7.46
N GLU A 207 1.36 -2.77 7.81
CA GLU A 207 2.09 -3.73 8.64
C GLU A 207 3.30 -4.31 7.89
N GLU A 208 4.46 -4.35 8.56
CA GLU A 208 5.75 -4.79 7.97
C GLU A 208 5.99 -4.13 6.60
N TYR A 209 5.78 -2.81 6.54
CA TYR A 209 5.92 -2.02 5.33
C TYR A 209 7.36 -2.04 4.83
N ASP A 210 7.50 -2.39 3.56
CA ASP A 210 8.79 -2.45 2.88
C ASP A 210 9.00 -1.18 2.04
N HIS A 211 8.18 -1.00 0.99
CA HIS A 211 8.21 0.20 0.14
C HIS A 211 6.89 0.42 -0.61
N PHE A 212 6.79 1.55 -1.31
CA PHE A 212 5.77 1.77 -2.34
C PHE A 212 6.37 1.46 -3.70
N CYS A 213 5.74 0.56 -4.48
CA CYS A 213 6.25 0.13 -5.77
C CYS A 213 5.34 0.67 -6.90
N PRO A 214 5.81 1.66 -7.71
CA PRO A 214 5.05 2.12 -8.87
C PRO A 214 4.73 0.98 -9.85
N TRP A 215 5.67 0.06 -10.07
CA TRP A 215 5.54 -1.06 -11.00
C TRP A 215 4.45 -2.07 -10.62
N THR A 216 4.11 -2.22 -9.34
CA THR A 216 2.93 -3.00 -8.90
C THR A 216 1.75 -2.10 -8.52
N GLY A 217 1.92 -0.78 -8.63
CA GLY A 217 0.91 0.25 -8.40
C GLY A 217 0.49 0.43 -6.94
N THR A 218 1.16 -0.23 -5.98
CA THR A 218 0.69 -0.36 -4.59
C THR A 218 1.83 -0.39 -3.55
N SER A 219 1.47 -0.36 -2.27
CA SER A 219 2.39 -0.61 -1.16
C SER A 219 2.78 -2.09 -1.11
N ILE A 220 4.04 -2.40 -0.82
CA ILE A 220 4.50 -3.73 -0.45
C ILE A 220 4.59 -3.81 1.07
N GLY A 221 4.01 -4.85 1.64
CA GLY A 221 4.00 -5.13 3.09
C GLY A 221 3.62 -6.58 3.37
N LYS A 222 3.39 -6.89 4.66
CA LYS A 222 3.17 -8.26 5.17
C LYS A 222 2.32 -9.16 4.27
N ASN A 223 1.14 -8.68 3.88
CA ASN A 223 0.09 -9.51 3.28
C ASN A 223 0.22 -9.71 1.77
N ASN A 224 1.07 -8.94 1.08
CA ASN A 224 1.38 -9.13 -0.34
C ASN A 224 2.87 -9.44 -0.62
N MET A 225 3.74 -9.43 0.39
CA MET A 225 5.17 -9.75 0.29
C MET A 225 5.46 -11.10 -0.39
N THR A 226 4.71 -12.16 -0.07
CA THR A 226 4.93 -13.49 -0.71
C THR A 226 4.62 -13.45 -2.21
N ALA A 227 3.52 -12.80 -2.60
CA ALA A 227 3.18 -12.62 -4.02
C ALA A 227 4.22 -11.76 -4.74
N PHE A 228 4.72 -10.70 -4.09
CA PHE A 228 5.76 -9.83 -4.63
C PHE A 228 7.08 -10.59 -4.86
N LYS A 229 7.51 -11.44 -3.92
CA LYS A 229 8.68 -12.30 -4.09
C LYS A 229 8.52 -13.29 -5.25
N VAL A 230 7.36 -13.93 -5.37
CA VAL A 230 7.07 -14.83 -6.51
C VAL A 230 7.08 -14.04 -7.84
N PHE A 231 6.50 -12.85 -7.87
CA PHE A 231 6.53 -11.97 -9.05
C PHE A 231 7.96 -11.60 -9.44
N VAL A 232 8.78 -11.10 -8.52
CA VAL A 232 10.18 -10.71 -8.80
C VAL A 232 11.00 -11.90 -9.30
N VAL A 233 10.86 -13.08 -8.71
CA VAL A 233 11.59 -14.28 -9.17
C VAL A 233 11.09 -14.74 -10.55
N SER A 234 9.77 -14.88 -10.72
CA SER A 234 9.20 -15.37 -11.98
C SER A 234 9.38 -14.42 -13.16
N VAL A 235 9.33 -13.09 -12.94
CA VAL A 235 9.57 -12.12 -14.03
C VAL A 235 11.03 -12.13 -14.48
N ASN A 236 11.98 -12.33 -13.58
CA ASN A 236 13.39 -12.54 -13.96
C ASN A 236 13.56 -13.80 -14.82
N PHE A 237 12.97 -14.93 -14.41
CA PHE A 237 12.95 -16.13 -15.24
C PHE A 237 12.27 -15.90 -16.60
N LEU A 238 11.17 -15.14 -16.65
CA LEU A 238 10.48 -14.82 -17.91
C LEU A 238 11.35 -13.95 -18.82
N CYS A 239 12.12 -12.99 -18.29
CA CYS A 239 13.07 -12.21 -19.08
C CYS A 239 14.14 -13.10 -19.72
N TYR A 240 14.79 -13.98 -18.95
CA TYR A 240 15.79 -14.92 -19.48
C TYR A 240 15.18 -15.90 -20.48
N ALA A 241 13.99 -16.44 -20.20
CA ALA A 241 13.27 -17.33 -21.11
C ALA A 241 12.89 -16.63 -22.43
N THR A 242 12.40 -15.39 -22.36
CA THR A 242 12.05 -14.56 -23.53
C THR A 242 13.26 -14.35 -24.44
N VAL A 243 14.40 -13.96 -23.88
CA VAL A 243 15.65 -13.78 -24.64
C VAL A 243 16.16 -15.11 -25.21
N GLY A 244 16.18 -16.17 -24.40
CA GLY A 244 16.63 -17.50 -24.83
C GLY A 244 15.78 -18.10 -25.96
N VAL A 245 14.44 -18.00 -25.84
CA VAL A 245 13.49 -18.42 -26.88
C VAL A 245 13.68 -17.60 -28.16
N ALA A 246 13.79 -16.28 -28.06
CA ALA A 246 14.00 -15.42 -29.22
C ALA A 246 15.30 -15.76 -29.97
N VAL A 247 16.42 -15.90 -29.24
CA VAL A 247 17.72 -16.26 -29.83
C VAL A 247 17.68 -17.67 -30.44
N TYR A 248 17.14 -18.66 -29.73
CA TYR A 248 17.02 -20.03 -30.22
C TYR A 248 16.22 -20.11 -31.53
N LEU A 249 15.03 -19.48 -31.57
CA LEU A 249 14.17 -19.51 -32.76
C LEU A 249 14.79 -18.75 -33.93
N VAL A 250 15.39 -17.58 -33.72
CA VAL A 250 16.08 -16.83 -34.79
C VAL A 250 17.26 -17.64 -35.38
N VAL A 251 18.03 -18.33 -34.53
CA VAL A 251 19.13 -19.21 -34.99
C VAL A 251 18.58 -20.44 -35.73
N ALA A 252 17.56 -21.11 -35.21
CA ALA A 252 16.95 -22.27 -35.84
C ALA A 252 16.33 -21.94 -37.22
N VAL A 253 15.63 -20.79 -37.33
CA VAL A 253 15.09 -20.29 -38.60
C VAL A 253 16.21 -19.98 -39.58
N ARG A 254 17.29 -19.32 -39.15
CA ARG A 254 18.44 -19.03 -40.01
C ARG A 254 19.11 -20.30 -40.56
N HIS A 255 19.13 -21.39 -39.80
CA HIS A 255 19.66 -22.68 -40.27
C HIS A 255 18.67 -23.48 -41.14
N SER A 256 17.41 -23.05 -41.24
CA SER A 256 16.36 -23.72 -42.02
C SER A 256 16.05 -23.04 -43.37
N MET A 257 16.76 -21.95 -43.69
CA MET A 257 16.70 -21.20 -44.96
C MET A 257 17.97 -21.43 -45.78
#